data_AF-A0A922VHC4-F1
#
_entry.id   AF-A0A922VHC4-F1
#
_cell.length_a   1.000
_cell.length_b   1.000
_cell.length_c   1.000
_cell.angle_alpha   90.00
_cell.angle_beta   90.00
_cell.angle_gamma   90.00
#
_symmetry.space_group_name_H-M   'P 1'
#
loop_
_entity.id
_entity.type
_entity.pdbx_description
1 polymer ?
#
loop_
_entity_poly.entity_id
_entity_poly.type
_entity_poly.pdbx_seq_one_letter_code
_entity_poly.pdbx_strand_id
1 'polypeptide(L)'
;VPSLGNSAIILFCIILLTALAGMTYGSVAALLCELFPPRIRYSSMSIPYHIGTGYFGGFLPFISQYIVARSGDPYGGLWYTFAVVAMALVVTVAMLPDDQRRRRG
;
A
#
# COMPACT_ATOMS: atom_id res chain seq x y z
N VAL A 1 -21.31 5.18 -21.84
CA VAL A 1 -21.63 5.38 -20.41
C VAL A 1 -22.15 4.07 -19.83
N PRO A 2 -21.67 3.61 -18.66
CA PRO A 2 -22.20 2.39 -18.04
C PRO A 2 -23.68 2.56 -17.72
N SER A 3 -24.46 1.49 -17.82
CA SER A 3 -25.86 1.48 -17.38
C SER A 3 -25.97 1.75 -15.87
N LEU A 4 -27.15 2.19 -15.40
CA LEU A 4 -27.37 2.47 -13.98
C LEU A 4 -27.05 1.25 -13.10
N GLY A 5 -27.42 0.05 -13.56
CA GLY A 5 -27.10 -1.22 -12.90
C GLY A 5 -25.60 -1.53 -12.83
N ASN A 6 -24.87 -1.35 -13.94
CA ASN A 6 -23.42 -1.57 -13.96
C ASN A 6 -22.69 -0.56 -13.07
N SER A 7 -23.18 0.68 -13.03
CA SER A 7 -22.62 1.75 -12.18
C SER A 7 -22.78 1.42 -10.69
N ALA A 8 -23.93 0.86 -10.30
CA ALA A 8 -24.17 0.39 -8.93
C ALA A 8 -23.24 -0.75 -8.53
N ILE A 9 -23.00 -1.73 -9.42
CA ILE A 9 -22.07 -2.83 -9.19
C ILE A 9 -20.63 -2.30 -9.03
N ILE A 10 -20.19 -1.41 -9.92
CA ILE A 10 -18.85 -0.79 -9.84
C ILE A 10 -18.69 -0.05 -8.50
N LEU A 11 -19.69 0.74 -8.11
CA LEU A 11 -19.65 1.48 -6.85
C LEU A 11 -19.56 0.53 -5.65
N PHE A 12 -20.36 -0.54 -5.65
CA PHE A 12 -20.30 -1.57 -4.61
C PHE A 12 -18.91 -2.22 -4.53
N CYS A 13 -18.32 -2.61 -5.67
CA CYS A 13 -16.96 -3.16 -5.72
C CYS A 13 -15.92 -2.18 -5.16
N ILE A 14 -16.00 -0.89 -5.51
CA ILE A 14 -15.08 0.14 -5.01
C ILE A 14 -15.23 0.32 -3.49
N ILE A 15 -16.46 0.36 -2.97
CA ILE A 15 -16.72 0.47 -1.53
C ILE A 15 -16.16 -0.75 -0.80
N LEU A 16 -16.39 -1.96 -1.33
CA LEU A 16 -15.87 -3.18 -0.74
C LEU A 16 -14.34 -3.20 -0.73
N LEU A 17 -13.69 -2.83 -1.85
CA LEU A 17 -12.24 -2.77 -1.96
C LEU A 17 -11.63 -1.72 -1.02
N THR A 18 -12.25 -0.55 -0.89
CA THR A 18 -11.77 0.50 0.02
C THR A 18 -11.99 0.12 1.49
N ALA A 19 -13.08 -0.57 1.83
CA ALA A 19 -13.30 -1.12 3.17
C ALA A 19 -12.25 -2.18 3.53
N LEU A 20 -11.96 -3.11 2.61
CA LEU A 20 -10.88 -4.10 2.76
C LEU A 20 -9.53 -3.43 2.95
N ALA A 21 -9.20 -2.44 2.11
CA ALA A 21 -7.98 -1.66 2.25
C ALA A 21 -7.90 -0.98 3.63
N GLY A 22 -8.98 -0.33 4.09
CA GLY A 22 -9.05 0.35 5.37
C GLY A 22 -8.76 -0.54 6.58
N MET A 23 -9.23 -1.80 6.57
CA MET A 23 -8.91 -2.76 7.63
C MET A 23 -7.40 -3.03 7.74
N THR A 24 -6.68 -3.04 6.62
CA THR A 24 -5.22 -3.21 6.64
C THR A 24 -4.51 -1.97 7.18
N TYR A 25 -4.95 -0.76 6.81
CA TYR A 25 -4.36 0.50 7.31
C TYR A 25 -4.47 0.66 8.84
N GLY A 26 -5.57 0.19 9.44
CA GLY A 26 -5.74 0.23 10.90
C GLY A 26 -4.66 -0.57 11.64
N SER A 27 -4.35 -1.78 11.15
CA SER A 27 -3.29 -2.62 11.75
C SER A 27 -1.90 -2.00 11.60
N VAL A 28 -1.59 -1.41 10.45
CA VAL A 28 -0.31 -0.73 10.18
C VAL A 28 -0.14 0.50 11.07
N ALA A 29 -1.19 1.30 11.26
CA ALA A 29 -1.15 2.49 12.10
C ALA A 29 -0.89 2.14 13.58
N ALA A 30 -1.47 1.04 14.08
CA ALA A 30 -1.25 0.55 15.45
C ALA A 30 0.21 0.12 15.66
N LEU A 31 0.76 -0.69 14.75
CA LEU A 31 2.16 -1.14 14.79
C LEU A 31 3.15 0.04 14.76
N LEU A 32 2.93 1.01 13.87
CA LEU A 32 3.78 2.21 13.79
C LEU A 32 3.69 3.07 15.05
N CYS A 33 2.52 3.16 15.68
CA CYS A 33 2.38 3.87 16.95
C CYS A 33 3.15 3.17 18.09
N GLU A 34 3.22 1.84 18.11
CA GLU A 34 3.97 1.09 19.12
C GLU A 34 5.49 1.18 18.92
N LEU A 35 5.95 1.24 17.67
CA LEU A 35 7.37 1.29 17.32
C LEU A 35 8.02 2.67 17.60
N PHE A 36 7.26 3.76 17.54
CA PHE A 36 7.81 5.12 17.68
C PHE A 36 7.38 5.83 18.97
N PRO A 37 8.33 6.42 19.72
CA PRO A 37 8.05 7.27 20.87
C PRO A 37 7.12 8.45 20.49
N PRO A 38 6.19 8.87 21.37
CA PRO A 38 5.19 9.91 21.07
C PRO A 38 5.77 11.24 20.54
N ARG A 39 7.01 11.55 20.93
CA ARG A 39 7.68 12.84 20.64
C ARG A 39 8.23 12.96 19.21
N ILE A 40 8.56 11.85 18.55
CA ILE A 40 9.15 11.84 17.18
C ILE A 40 8.23 11.19 16.15
N ARG A 41 7.16 10.54 16.61
CA ARG A 41 6.24 9.73 15.82
C ARG A 41 5.77 10.39 14.52
N TYR A 42 5.40 11.67 14.55
CA TYR A 42 4.89 12.36 13.36
C TYR A 42 5.97 12.54 12.27
N SER A 43 7.18 12.97 12.67
CA SER A 43 8.30 13.14 11.74
C SER A 43 8.82 11.80 11.21
N SER A 44 8.93 10.80 12.10
CA SER A 44 9.38 9.46 11.76
C SER A 44 8.42 8.71 10.83
N MET A 45 7.10 8.94 10.93
CA MET A 45 6.11 8.35 10.01
C MET A 45 6.03 9.08 8.66
N SER A 46 6.19 10.40 8.66
CA SER A 46 6.03 11.22 7.46
C SER A 46 7.12 10.94 6.40
N ILE A 47 8.37 10.75 6.82
CA ILE A 47 9.50 10.46 5.90
C ILE A 47 9.27 9.20 5.05
N PRO A 48 9.05 8.00 5.64
CA PRO A 48 8.79 6.80 4.85
C PRO A 48 7.48 6.90 4.08
N TYR A 49 6.46 7.59 4.60
CA TYR A 49 5.20 7.80 3.87
C TYR A 49 5.40 8.65 2.61
N HIS A 50 6.14 9.76 2.67
CA HIS A 50 6.39 10.61 1.51
C HIS A 50 7.36 10.00 0.52
N ILE A 51 8.39 9.31 0.98
CA ILE A 51 9.30 8.59 0.08
C ILE A 51 8.56 7.44 -0.59
N GLY A 52 7.81 6.66 0.18
CA GLY A 52 6.97 5.55 -0.28
C GLY A 52 5.96 5.99 -1.34
N THR A 53 5.12 6.94 -0.97
CA THR A 53 4.04 7.45 -1.83
C THR A 53 4.59 8.26 -2.99
N GLY A 54 5.63 9.06 -2.77
CA GLY A 54 6.20 9.96 -3.78
C GLY A 54 6.95 9.20 -4.87
N TYR A 55 7.92 8.37 -4.50
CA TYR A 55 8.71 7.63 -5.49
C TYR A 55 7.93 6.41 -6.01
N PHE A 56 7.60 5.45 -5.15
CA PHE A 56 7.02 4.20 -5.64
C PHE A 56 5.57 4.38 -6.15
N GLY A 57 4.78 5.17 -5.44
CA GLY A 57 3.40 5.50 -5.83
C GLY A 57 3.32 6.50 -6.99
N GLY A 58 4.13 7.56 -6.99
CA GLY A 58 4.09 8.61 -8.01
C GLY A 58 4.53 8.14 -9.40
N PHE A 59 5.50 7.22 -9.48
CA PHE A 59 5.94 6.65 -10.76
C PHE A 59 5.07 5.49 -11.25
N LEU A 60 4.16 4.97 -10.41
CA LEU A 60 3.26 3.87 -10.76
C LEU A 60 2.47 4.10 -12.06
N PRO A 61 1.74 5.23 -12.27
CA PRO A 61 0.99 5.43 -13.50
C PRO A 61 1.90 5.50 -14.73
N PHE A 62 3.07 6.14 -14.62
CA PHE A 62 4.02 6.26 -15.72
C PHE A 62 4.59 4.90 -16.13
N ILE A 63 5.07 4.10 -15.18
CA ILE A 63 5.65 2.79 -15.45
C ILE A 63 4.56 1.80 -15.88
N SER A 64 3.39 1.83 -15.24
CA SER A 64 2.23 1.01 -15.62
C SER A 64 1.81 1.27 -17.06
N GLN A 65 1.66 2.55 -17.45
CA GLN A 65 1.33 2.92 -18.83
C GLN A 65 2.43 2.52 -19.80
N TYR A 66 3.71 2.69 -19.44
CA TYR A 66 4.83 2.25 -20.26
C TYR A 66 4.78 0.74 -20.53
N ILE A 67 4.53 -0.07 -19.50
CA ILE A 67 4.43 -1.53 -19.64
C ILE A 67 3.25 -1.93 -20.52
N VAL A 68 2.07 -1.33 -20.30
CA VAL A 68 0.87 -1.59 -21.11
C VAL A 68 1.09 -1.20 -22.57
N ALA A 69 1.69 -0.03 -22.83
CA ALA A 69 1.99 0.44 -24.18
C ALA A 69 2.98 -0.46 -24.94
N ARG A 70 3.90 -1.11 -24.23
CA ARG A 70 4.90 -2.02 -24.82
C ARG A 70 4.38 -3.45 -24.96
N SER A 71 3.61 -3.93 -24.00
CA SER A 71 3.13 -5.31 -23.94
C SER A 71 1.82 -5.52 -24.70
N GLY A 72 1.04 -4.46 -24.90
CA GLY A 72 -0.31 -4.52 -25.46
C GLY A 72 -1.37 -5.11 -24.51
N ASP A 73 -0.94 -5.71 -23.39
CA ASP A 73 -1.80 -6.24 -22.34
C ASP A 73 -2.21 -5.14 -21.34
N PRO A 74 -3.51 -4.83 -21.20
CA PRO A 74 -4.03 -3.89 -20.21
C PRO A 74 -3.66 -4.25 -18.75
N TYR A 75 -3.43 -5.54 -18.47
CA TYR A 75 -3.09 -6.01 -17.13
C TYR A 75 -1.59 -5.98 -16.84
N GLY A 76 -0.74 -5.75 -17.85
CA GLY A 76 0.71 -5.75 -17.71
C GLY A 76 1.21 -4.74 -16.66
N GLY A 77 0.55 -3.60 -16.53
CA GLY A 77 0.88 -2.58 -15.55
C GLY A 77 0.74 -3.03 -14.08
N LEU A 78 -0.05 -4.08 -13.80
CA LEU A 78 -0.23 -4.61 -12.44
C LEU A 78 1.06 -5.21 -11.88
N TRP A 79 1.95 -5.73 -12.74
CA TRP A 79 3.21 -6.33 -12.32
C TRP A 79 4.11 -5.37 -11.58
N TYR A 80 4.09 -4.08 -11.95
CA TYR A 80 4.84 -3.06 -11.22
C TYR A 80 4.36 -2.96 -9.77
N THR A 81 3.05 -2.90 -9.55
CA THR A 81 2.44 -2.86 -8.22
C THR A 81 2.79 -4.11 -7.42
N PHE A 82 2.68 -5.30 -8.02
CA PHE A 82 3.06 -6.56 -7.38
C PHE A 82 4.54 -6.59 -6.98
N ALA A 83 5.43 -6.13 -7.85
CA ALA A 83 6.87 -6.09 -7.57
C ALA A 83 7.19 -5.15 -6.39
N VAL A 84 6.56 -3.98 -6.33
CA VAL A 84 6.74 -3.03 -5.22
C VAL A 84 6.19 -3.60 -3.91
N VAL A 85 5.02 -4.23 -3.92
CA VAL A 85 4.44 -4.88 -2.73
C VAL A 85 5.31 -6.05 -2.26
N ALA A 86 5.84 -6.87 -3.17
CA ALA A 86 6.74 -7.97 -2.83
C ALA A 86 8.04 -7.44 -2.20
N MET A 87 8.62 -6.37 -2.75
CA MET A 87 9.78 -5.70 -2.16
C MET A 87 9.46 -5.20 -0.74
N ALA A 88 8.32 -4.52 -0.55
CA ALA A 88 7.89 -4.03 0.75
C ALA A 88 7.70 -5.17 1.76
N LEU A 89 7.14 -6.30 1.32
CA LEU A 89 6.99 -7.50 2.14
C LEU A 89 8.36 -8.05 2.59
N VAL A 90 9.31 -8.20 1.65
CA VAL A 90 10.67 -8.67 1.96
C VAL A 90 11.37 -7.75 2.96
N VAL A 91 11.28 -6.43 2.74
CA VAL A 91 11.84 -5.43 3.68
C VAL A 91 11.18 -5.54 5.05
N THR A 92 9.86 -5.67 5.10
CA THR A 92 9.13 -5.79 6.36
C THR A 92 9.53 -7.06 7.10
N VAL A 93 9.55 -8.22 6.44
CA VAL A 93 9.96 -9.48 7.08
C VAL A 93 11.42 -9.44 7.55
N ALA A 94 12.32 -8.78 6.82
CA ALA A 94 13.73 -8.71 7.20
C ALA A 94 14.04 -7.69 8.31
N MET A 95 13.27 -6.59 8.38
CA MET A 95 13.57 -5.44 9.26
C MET A 95 12.62 -5.27 10.44
N LEU A 96 11.44 -5.93 10.44
CA LEU A 96 10.50 -5.83 11.55
C LEU A 96 11.14 -6.47 12.80
N PRO A 97 11.40 -5.71 13.88
CA PRO A 97 12.01 -6.27 15.08
C PRO A 97 11.03 -7.21 15.79
N ASP A 98 11.46 -8.45 16.09
CA ASP A 98 10.70 -9.47 16.83
C ASP A 98 10.50 -9.15 18.33
N ASP A 99 10.84 -7.92 18.75
CA ASP A 99 11.07 -7.51 20.13
C ASP A 99 9.79 -7.45 21.00
N GLN A 100 8.61 -7.63 20.39
CA GLN A 100 7.32 -7.59 21.09
C GLN A 100 7.09 -8.81 22.01
N ARG A 101 7.89 -9.88 21.88
CA ARG A 101 7.76 -11.09 22.72
C ARG A 101 8.44 -10.99 24.10
N ARG A 102 9.27 -9.95 24.35
CA ARG A 102 10.10 -9.85 25.58
C ARG A 102 9.63 -8.82 26.62
N ARG A 103 8.60 -8.02 26.31
CA ARG A 103 8.05 -6.99 27.22
C ARG A 103 6.75 -7.36 27.92
N ARG A 104 6.24 -8.58 27.69
CA ARG A 104 5.04 -9.15 28.34
C ARG A 104 5.37 -10.23 29.39
N GLY A 105 6.62 -10.38 29.79
CA GLY A 105 7.07 -11.28 30.87
C GLY A 105 7.71 -10.50 32.00
#